data_AF-A0A375YVJ2-F1
#
_entry.id   AF-A0A375YVJ2-F1
#
_cell.length_a   1.000
_cell.length_b   1.000
_cell.length_c   1.000
_cell.angle_alpha   90.00
_cell.angle_beta   90.00
_cell.angle_gamma   90.00
#
_symmetry.space_group_name_H-M   'P 1'
#
loop_
_entity.id
_entity.type
_entity.pdbx_description
1 polymer ?
#
loop_
_entity_poly.entity_id
_entity_poly.type
_entity_poly.pdbx_seq_one_letter_code
_entity_poly.pdbx_strand_id
1 'polypeptide(L)'
;MERGVTRAVILCAGRTAERLTINAMTASLRVNPAVLRSAGTAIDRVGADLSGMGLGQSLNELAGALPGFQTGAAGAEVGTALADAAKQVSANFAKLATNLQVAAEKYERTDTEQGKKIKDTFAGKEGKDDQPAPAGPQRVVGAGPQAIPLDQVTYDRGNYPSGPDAARDAINQALDQLGITDPVARQHWIDGYMTMALRESSYNPAAVNDWDINSKPPKSTYIVADGYGNGCSRGLVQCVPGTFARYHQPGTSNNIYDPVANVAASMNYVMDQYGVSRDGSDLAAKIPQANPGSKPQGY
;
A
#
# COMPACT_ATOMS: atom_id res chain seq x y z
N MET A 1 36.44 -20.99 16.68
CA MET A 1 35.71 -22.04 17.43
C MET A 1 34.30 -22.12 16.88
N GLU A 2 34.03 -23.19 16.13
CA GLU A 2 32.72 -23.53 15.60
C GLU A 2 31.70 -23.82 16.71
N ARG A 3 30.48 -23.31 16.55
CA ARG A 3 29.21 -23.88 17.06
C ARG A 3 28.12 -23.34 16.12
N GLY A 4 27.22 -24.07 15.50
CA GLY A 4 26.84 -25.47 15.49
C GLY A 4 25.46 -25.47 14.83
N VAL A 5 25.39 -25.78 13.53
CA VAL A 5 24.12 -25.81 12.80
C VAL A 5 23.42 -27.13 13.13
N THR A 6 22.32 -27.06 13.89
CA THR A 6 21.43 -28.19 14.11
C THR A 6 20.79 -28.57 12.77
N ARG A 7 21.27 -29.65 12.15
CA ARG A 7 20.71 -30.24 10.94
C ARG A 7 19.58 -31.19 11.32
N ALA A 8 18.34 -30.80 11.04
CA ALA A 8 17.24 -31.76 10.97
C ALA A 8 17.30 -32.50 9.63
N VAL A 9 17.55 -33.82 9.67
CA VAL A 9 17.50 -34.69 8.49
C VAL A 9 16.13 -35.36 8.49
N ILE A 10 15.25 -34.94 7.59
CA ILE A 10 14.01 -35.68 7.30
C ILE A 10 14.35 -36.67 6.18
N LEU A 11 14.41 -37.96 6.52
CA LEU A 11 14.51 -39.04 5.54
C LEU A 11 13.11 -39.36 4.99
N CYS A 12 12.83 -39.00 3.74
CA CYS A 12 11.77 -39.64 2.97
C CYS A 12 12.31 -40.90 2.30
N ALA A 13 11.70 -42.05 2.58
CA ALA A 13 12.03 -43.31 1.93
C ALA A 13 11.60 -43.28 0.46
N GLY A 14 12.54 -43.53 -0.47
CA GLY A 14 12.19 -43.97 -1.83
C GLY A 14 12.76 -43.21 -3.03
N ARG A 15 13.56 -42.15 -2.88
CA ARG A 15 14.33 -41.59 -4.01
C ARG A 15 15.75 -41.24 -3.59
N THR A 16 16.70 -41.64 -4.41
CA THR A 16 18.13 -41.32 -4.34
C THR A 16 18.34 -39.84 -4.03
N ALA A 17 19.23 -39.60 -3.07
CA ALA A 17 19.51 -38.31 -2.46
C ALA A 17 20.03 -37.26 -3.45
N GLU A 18 19.13 -36.54 -4.12
CA GLU A 18 19.46 -35.20 -4.61
C GLU A 18 19.35 -34.23 -3.43
N ARG A 19 20.51 -33.74 -2.99
CA ARG A 19 20.64 -32.64 -2.03
C ARG A 19 19.79 -31.47 -2.52
N LEU A 20 18.66 -31.21 -1.85
CA LEU A 20 17.97 -29.93 -1.93
C LEU A 20 18.90 -28.87 -1.30
N THR A 21 19.77 -28.31 -2.12
CA THR A 21 20.61 -27.19 -1.73
C THR A 21 19.73 -25.96 -1.84
N ILE A 22 19.12 -25.54 -0.73
CA ILE A 22 18.51 -24.22 -0.63
C ILE A 22 19.67 -23.23 -0.72
N ASN A 23 19.98 -22.80 -1.95
CA ASN A 23 20.85 -21.66 -2.18
C ASN A 23 20.06 -20.45 -1.68
N ALA A 24 20.26 -20.11 -0.41
CA ALA A 24 19.85 -18.83 0.15
C ALA A 24 20.67 -17.76 -0.57
N MET A 25 20.20 -17.38 -1.77
CA MET A 25 20.69 -16.21 -2.49
C MET A 25 20.53 -15.02 -1.57
N THR A 26 21.67 -14.57 -1.04
CA THR A 26 21.83 -13.40 -0.20
C THR A 26 21.49 -12.15 -0.99
N ALA A 27 20.20 -11.84 -1.04
CA ALA A 27 19.62 -10.49 -1.07
C ALA A 27 18.09 -10.64 -1.08
N SER A 28 17.50 -11.20 -0.01
CA SER A 28 16.10 -10.88 0.24
C SER A 28 16.03 -9.37 0.45
N LEU A 29 15.30 -8.65 -0.40
CA LEU A 29 14.86 -7.29 -0.12
C LEU A 29 13.91 -7.34 1.09
N ARG A 30 14.48 -7.52 2.28
CA ARG A 30 13.78 -7.34 3.54
C ARG A 30 13.89 -5.88 3.86
N VAL A 31 12.75 -5.19 3.87
CA VAL A 31 12.64 -3.94 4.59
C VAL A 31 13.25 -4.16 5.97
N ASN A 32 14.35 -3.47 6.27
CA ASN A 32 15.07 -3.64 7.53
C ASN A 32 14.43 -2.71 8.58
N PRO A 33 13.65 -3.24 9.55
CA PRO A 33 12.93 -2.42 10.50
C PRO A 33 13.87 -1.61 11.39
N ALA A 34 15.10 -2.10 11.64
CA ALA A 34 16.10 -1.36 12.38
C ALA A 34 16.58 -0.12 11.61
N VAL A 35 16.77 -0.22 10.29
CA VAL A 35 17.14 0.93 9.43
C VAL A 35 16.02 1.96 9.38
N LEU A 36 14.76 1.52 9.29
CA LEU A 36 13.59 2.40 9.38
C LEU A 36 13.53 3.16 10.70
N ARG A 37 13.74 2.46 11.83
CA ARG A 37 13.79 3.10 13.15
C ARG A 37 14.95 4.08 13.25
N SER A 38 16.14 3.69 12.79
CA SER A 38 17.31 4.59 12.77
C SER A 38 17.07 5.83 11.91
N ALA A 39 16.46 5.68 10.74
CA ALA A 39 16.08 6.80 9.88
C ALA A 39 15.03 7.70 10.55
N GLY A 40 14.01 7.12 11.18
CA GLY A 40 13.02 7.85 11.96
C GLY A 40 13.67 8.66 13.09
N THR A 41 14.56 8.05 13.87
CA THR A 41 15.30 8.77 14.92
C THR A 41 16.21 9.88 14.36
N ALA A 42 16.84 9.66 13.20
CA ALA A 42 17.66 10.69 12.57
C ALA A 42 16.82 11.88 12.10
N ILE A 43 15.66 11.62 11.51
CA ILE A 43 14.71 12.65 11.06
C ILE A 43 14.12 13.43 12.24
N ASP A 44 13.80 12.75 13.33
CA ASP A 44 13.31 13.39 14.55
C ASP A 44 14.34 14.34 15.15
N ARG A 45 15.63 13.95 15.16
CA ARG A 45 16.73 14.83 15.56
C ARG A 45 16.87 16.07 14.68
N VAL A 46 16.76 15.92 13.36
CA VAL A 46 16.78 17.07 12.43
C VAL A 46 15.63 18.04 12.72
N GLY A 47 14.43 17.51 13.00
CA GLY A 47 13.29 18.34 13.41
C GLY A 47 13.52 19.07 14.73
N ALA A 48 14.09 18.38 15.72
CA ALA A 48 14.43 18.97 17.02
C ALA A 48 15.51 20.05 16.90
N ASP A 49 16.57 19.80 16.11
CA ASP A 49 17.65 20.75 15.85
C ASP A 49 17.13 22.00 15.14
N LEU A 50 16.26 21.84 14.12
CA LEU A 50 15.63 22.95 13.41
C LEU A 50 14.77 23.81 14.34
N SER A 51 13.98 23.18 15.21
CA SER A 51 13.21 23.90 16.25
C SER A 51 14.12 24.58 17.27
N GLY A 52 15.29 24.01 17.56
CA GLY A 52 16.25 24.51 18.53
C GLY A 52 17.11 25.68 18.03
N MET A 53 17.20 25.91 16.72
CA MET A 53 17.99 27.01 16.14
C MET A 53 17.48 28.41 16.52
N GLY A 54 16.24 28.56 17.00
CA GLY A 54 15.75 29.81 17.58
C GLY A 54 15.73 31.02 16.63
N LEU A 55 15.79 30.80 15.30
CA LEU A 55 15.96 31.87 14.30
C LEU A 55 14.92 33.00 14.41
N GLY A 56 13.65 32.66 14.67
CA GLY A 56 12.60 33.65 14.87
C GLY A 56 12.79 34.47 16.16
N GLN A 57 13.37 33.87 17.20
CA GLN A 57 13.66 34.52 18.48
C GLN A 57 14.81 35.54 18.32
N SER A 58 15.88 35.16 17.61
CA SER A 58 16.99 36.07 17.29
C SER A 58 16.54 37.27 16.42
N LEU A 59 15.62 37.05 15.47
CA LEU A 59 15.05 38.14 14.66
C LEU A 59 14.13 39.05 15.48
N ASN A 60 13.34 38.48 16.39
CA ASN A 60 12.50 39.27 17.29
C ASN A 60 13.32 40.11 18.28
N GLU A 61 14.44 39.59 18.78
CA GLU A 61 15.39 40.33 19.63
C GLU A 61 16.02 41.51 18.86
N LEU A 62 16.43 41.28 17.62
CA LEU A 62 16.97 42.34 16.74
C LEU A 62 15.91 43.40 16.43
N ALA A 63 14.66 42.99 16.16
CA ALA A 63 13.53 43.89 15.95
C ALA A 63 13.23 44.73 17.19
N GLY A 64 13.31 44.14 18.38
CA GLY A 64 13.15 44.82 19.66
C GLY A 64 14.23 45.87 19.96
N ALA A 65 15.43 45.72 19.37
CA ALA A 65 16.51 46.70 19.49
C ALA A 65 16.33 47.96 18.60
N LEU A 66 15.33 47.98 17.71
CA LEU A 66 15.03 49.08 16.79
C LEU A 66 13.62 49.68 17.01
N PRO A 67 13.25 50.10 18.24
CA PRO A 67 11.92 50.62 18.50
C PRO A 67 11.69 51.94 17.75
N GLY A 68 10.54 52.06 17.07
CA GLY A 68 10.11 53.27 16.37
C GLY A 68 10.46 53.35 14.88
N PHE A 69 11.19 52.37 14.33
CA PHE A 69 11.44 52.26 12.89
C PHE A 69 10.50 51.24 12.24
N GLN A 70 10.02 51.54 11.03
CA GLN A 70 9.20 50.60 10.23
C GLN A 70 9.93 49.26 9.99
N THR A 71 11.26 49.29 9.92
CA THR A 71 12.11 48.10 9.81
C THR A 71 12.07 47.21 11.05
N GLY A 72 11.90 47.76 12.24
CA GLY A 72 11.72 47.00 13.48
C GLY A 72 10.37 46.25 13.50
N ALA A 73 9.28 46.92 13.10
CA ALA A 73 7.96 46.29 13.01
C ALA A 73 7.92 45.16 11.96
N ALA A 74 8.49 45.40 10.77
CA ALA A 74 8.62 44.38 9.73
C ALA A 74 9.51 43.21 10.17
N GLY A 75 10.58 43.48 10.92
CA GLY A 75 11.45 42.44 11.49
C GLY A 75 10.72 41.53 12.48
N ALA A 76 9.84 42.07 13.32
CA ALA A 76 9.04 41.29 14.27
C ALA A 76 7.99 40.40 13.58
N GLU A 77 7.38 40.90 12.50
CA GLU A 77 6.42 40.12 11.70
C GLU A 77 7.13 38.96 10.98
N VAL A 78 8.27 39.22 10.35
CA VAL A 78 9.10 38.19 9.70
C VAL A 78 9.63 37.18 10.73
N GLY A 79 10.06 37.63 11.92
CA GLY A 79 10.52 36.76 12.99
C GLY A 79 9.41 35.81 13.48
N THR A 80 8.19 36.31 13.62
CA THR A 80 7.01 35.51 13.99
C THR A 80 6.66 34.49 12.89
N ALA A 81 6.60 34.94 11.63
CA ALA A 81 6.32 34.06 10.49
C ALA A 81 7.37 32.94 10.33
N LEU A 82 8.65 33.25 10.53
CA LEU A 82 9.74 32.27 10.49
C LEU A 82 9.64 31.28 11.65
N ALA A 83 9.30 31.73 12.86
CA ALA A 83 9.09 30.85 14.00
C ALA A 83 7.94 29.85 13.75
N ASP A 84 6.83 30.32 13.17
CA ASP A 84 5.69 29.45 12.86
C ASP A 84 5.99 28.48 11.72
N ALA A 85 6.70 28.91 10.67
CA ALA A 85 7.16 28.03 9.61
C ALA A 85 8.11 26.94 10.15
N ALA A 86 9.06 27.31 11.03
CA ALA A 86 9.97 26.35 11.65
C ALA A 86 9.23 25.32 12.52
N LYS A 87 8.20 25.74 13.27
CA LYS A 87 7.33 24.82 14.02
C LYS A 87 6.58 23.85 13.10
N GLN A 88 6.02 24.34 12.00
CA GLN A 88 5.29 23.48 11.05
C GLN A 88 6.20 22.43 10.40
N VAL A 89 7.41 22.84 9.98
CA VAL A 89 8.40 21.93 9.41
C VAL A 89 8.85 20.88 10.44
N SER A 90 9.12 21.31 11.68
CA SER A 90 9.50 20.40 12.77
C SER A 90 8.39 19.39 13.10
N ALA A 91 7.13 19.82 13.12
CA ALA A 91 5.97 18.95 13.31
C ALA A 91 5.82 17.92 12.18
N ASN A 92 6.10 18.32 10.93
CA ASN A 92 6.09 17.40 9.79
C ASN A 92 7.22 16.36 9.88
N PHE A 93 8.42 16.75 10.33
CA PHE A 93 9.51 15.81 10.57
C PHE A 93 9.19 14.81 11.69
N ALA A 94 8.62 15.26 12.81
CA ALA A 94 8.19 14.39 13.90
C ALA A 94 7.11 13.38 13.44
N LYS A 95 6.16 13.84 12.61
CA LYS A 95 5.14 12.97 12.01
C LYS A 95 5.76 11.94 11.07
N LEU A 96 6.72 12.34 10.24
CA LEU A 96 7.44 11.43 9.35
C LEU A 96 8.24 10.39 10.16
N ALA A 97 8.95 10.82 11.20
CA ALA A 97 9.68 9.92 12.09
C ALA A 97 8.75 8.87 12.74
N THR A 98 7.59 9.31 13.22
CA THR A 98 6.55 8.42 13.78
C THR A 98 6.05 7.41 12.75
N ASN A 99 5.77 7.85 11.52
CA ASN A 99 5.33 6.97 10.44
C ASN A 99 6.37 5.88 10.13
N LEU A 100 7.66 6.22 10.13
CA LEU A 100 8.74 5.24 9.89
C LEU A 100 8.84 4.22 11.04
N GLN A 101 8.63 4.64 12.28
CA GLN A 101 8.58 3.73 13.44
C GLN A 101 7.37 2.78 13.36
N VAL A 102 6.18 3.32 13.10
CA VAL A 102 4.95 2.53 12.93
C VAL A 102 5.08 1.55 11.76
N ALA A 103 5.68 1.98 10.65
CA ALA A 103 5.95 1.10 9.52
C ALA A 103 6.87 -0.06 9.93
N ALA A 104 7.97 0.21 10.65
CA ALA A 104 8.88 -0.82 11.13
C ALA A 104 8.17 -1.86 12.03
N GLU A 105 7.36 -1.40 12.98
CA GLU A 105 6.57 -2.29 13.85
C GLU A 105 5.56 -3.12 13.08
N LYS A 106 4.89 -2.50 12.09
CA LYS A 106 3.92 -3.20 11.25
C LYS A 106 4.57 -4.29 10.42
N TYR A 107 5.73 -4.02 9.83
CA TYR A 107 6.51 -5.02 9.10
C TYR A 107 6.87 -6.22 9.98
N GLU A 108 7.37 -5.99 11.19
CA GLU A 108 7.73 -7.07 12.12
C GLU A 108 6.51 -7.89 12.57
N ARG A 109 5.39 -7.21 12.84
CA ARG A 109 4.14 -7.87 13.21
C ARG A 109 3.63 -8.76 12.08
N THR A 110 3.59 -8.24 10.86
CA THR A 110 3.13 -9.00 9.69
C THR A 110 4.07 -10.17 9.38
N ASP A 111 5.40 -9.99 9.44
CA ASP A 111 6.36 -11.08 9.25
C ASP A 111 6.20 -12.17 10.32
N THR A 112 5.97 -11.77 11.58
CA THR A 112 5.71 -12.70 12.68
C THR A 112 4.41 -13.49 12.49
N GLU A 113 3.32 -12.81 12.12
CA GLU A 113 2.01 -13.42 11.87
C GLU A 113 2.04 -14.39 10.68
N GLN A 114 2.67 -13.98 9.58
CA GLN A 114 2.87 -14.86 8.41
C GLN A 114 3.79 -16.03 8.76
N GLY A 115 4.87 -15.80 9.51
CA GLY A 115 5.76 -16.84 10.01
C GLY A 115 5.03 -17.86 10.88
N LYS A 116 4.08 -17.42 11.73
CA LYS A 116 3.21 -18.31 12.50
C LYS A 116 2.28 -19.12 11.58
N LYS A 117 1.58 -18.48 10.64
CA LYS A 117 0.70 -19.19 9.68
C LYS A 117 1.44 -20.24 8.87
N ILE A 118 2.67 -19.94 8.44
CA ILE A 118 3.56 -20.88 7.78
C ILE A 118 3.86 -22.06 8.71
N LYS A 119 4.31 -21.80 9.94
CA LYS A 119 4.60 -22.86 10.93
C LYS A 119 3.37 -23.72 11.24
N ASP A 120 2.20 -23.12 11.41
CA ASP A 120 0.95 -23.83 11.71
C ASP A 120 0.50 -24.70 10.51
N THR A 121 0.69 -24.19 9.28
CA THR A 121 0.42 -24.94 8.04
C THR A 121 1.32 -26.17 7.90
N PHE A 122 2.57 -26.09 8.36
CA PHE A 122 3.52 -27.21 8.33
C PHE A 122 3.36 -28.15 9.53
N ALA A 123 2.99 -27.64 10.71
CA ALA A 123 2.69 -28.45 11.90
C ALA A 123 1.42 -29.30 11.73
N GLY A 124 0.43 -28.81 10.97
CA GLY A 124 -0.79 -29.55 10.65
C GLY A 124 -0.64 -30.68 9.61
N LYS A 125 0.56 -30.92 9.08
CA LYS A 125 0.85 -31.94 8.05
C LYS A 125 1.77 -33.07 8.51
N GLU A 126 2.08 -33.16 9.80
CA GLU A 126 2.67 -34.37 10.36
C GLU A 126 1.58 -35.43 10.55
N GLY A 127 1.35 -36.20 9.50
CA GLY A 127 0.51 -37.40 9.52
C GLY A 127 -0.87 -37.22 8.89
N LYS A 128 -0.91 -37.19 7.54
CA LYS A 128 -1.90 -37.92 6.71
C LYS A 128 -1.67 -37.65 5.21
N ASP A 129 -1.41 -38.76 4.54
CA ASP A 129 -1.72 -39.12 3.15
C ASP A 129 -1.13 -38.33 1.98
N ASP A 130 -0.26 -39.06 1.24
CA ASP A 130 0.30 -38.73 -0.06
C ASP A 130 -0.79 -38.57 -1.13
N GLN A 131 -1.19 -37.33 -1.41
CA GLN A 131 -1.65 -36.93 -2.74
C GLN A 131 -0.98 -35.61 -3.15
N PRO A 132 -0.40 -35.52 -4.37
CA PRO A 132 0.20 -34.29 -4.83
C PRO A 132 -0.90 -33.24 -5.05
N ALA A 133 -0.84 -32.16 -4.27
CA ALA A 133 -1.67 -30.99 -4.48
C ALA A 133 -1.43 -30.41 -5.89
N PRO A 134 -2.48 -29.92 -6.59
CA PRO A 134 -2.30 -29.22 -7.86
C PRO A 134 -1.40 -27.99 -7.63
N ALA A 135 -0.41 -27.81 -8.50
CA ALA A 135 0.52 -26.70 -8.43
C ALA A 135 -0.26 -25.37 -8.53
N GLY A 136 -0.25 -24.59 -7.45
CA GLY A 136 -0.77 -23.22 -7.48
C GLY A 136 0.07 -22.35 -8.42
N PRO A 137 -0.51 -21.27 -9.00
CA PRO A 137 0.21 -20.40 -9.92
C PRO A 137 1.46 -19.79 -9.24
N GLN A 138 2.59 -19.87 -9.94
CA GLN A 138 3.85 -19.27 -9.53
C GLN A 138 3.70 -17.75 -9.36
N ARG A 139 4.21 -17.20 -8.25
CA ARG A 139 4.13 -15.78 -7.90
C ARG A 139 5.10 -14.98 -8.76
N VAL A 140 4.63 -14.47 -9.91
CA VAL A 140 5.44 -13.61 -10.81
C VAL A 140 5.27 -12.14 -10.40
N VAL A 141 6.12 -11.69 -9.47
CA VAL A 141 6.13 -10.28 -9.02
C VAL A 141 6.69 -9.39 -10.12
N GLY A 142 6.02 -8.26 -10.42
CA GLY A 142 6.47 -7.30 -11.43
C GLY A 142 6.16 -7.68 -12.89
N ALA A 143 5.38 -8.74 -13.11
CA ALA A 143 4.78 -8.99 -14.42
C ALA A 143 3.75 -7.88 -14.76
N GLY A 144 3.64 -7.51 -16.03
CA GLY A 144 2.58 -6.61 -16.50
C GLY A 144 1.17 -7.22 -16.33
N PRO A 145 0.11 -6.44 -16.57
CA PRO A 145 -1.26 -6.94 -16.51
C PRO A 145 -1.46 -8.12 -17.45
N GLN A 146 -2.23 -9.12 -17.02
CA GLN A 146 -2.62 -10.26 -17.81
C GLN A 146 -4.13 -10.44 -17.69
N ALA A 147 -4.83 -10.27 -18.80
CA ALA A 147 -6.28 -10.45 -18.81
C ALA A 147 -6.66 -11.89 -18.43
N ILE A 148 -7.68 -12.02 -17.58
CA ILE A 148 -8.36 -13.28 -17.30
C ILE A 148 -9.72 -13.30 -18.03
N PRO A 149 -10.22 -14.48 -18.44
CA PRO A 149 -11.60 -14.62 -18.90
C PRO A 149 -12.60 -14.09 -17.86
N LEU A 150 -13.67 -13.42 -18.31
CA LEU A 150 -14.65 -12.81 -17.40
C LEU A 150 -15.37 -13.84 -16.51
N ASP A 151 -15.54 -15.07 -17.00
CA ASP A 151 -16.13 -16.18 -16.24
C ASP A 151 -15.21 -16.73 -15.14
N GLN A 152 -13.93 -16.33 -15.13
CA GLN A 152 -13.00 -16.63 -14.04
C GLN A 152 -13.02 -15.59 -12.92
N VAL A 153 -13.72 -14.46 -13.09
CA VAL A 153 -13.91 -13.49 -12.01
C VAL A 153 -14.85 -14.07 -10.97
N THR A 154 -14.41 -14.07 -9.71
CA THR A 154 -15.22 -14.52 -8.58
C THR A 154 -15.72 -13.34 -7.75
N TYR A 155 -16.81 -13.58 -7.00
CA TYR A 155 -17.61 -12.55 -6.33
C TYR A 155 -17.84 -12.87 -4.86
N ASP A 156 -16.84 -13.43 -4.19
CA ASP A 156 -16.93 -13.76 -2.77
C ASP A 156 -16.67 -12.50 -1.93
N ARG A 157 -17.68 -11.97 -1.25
CA ARG A 157 -17.49 -10.78 -0.40
C ARG A 157 -16.53 -11.02 0.77
N GLY A 158 -16.33 -12.29 1.15
CA GLY A 158 -15.39 -12.70 2.19
C GLY A 158 -15.55 -11.93 3.50
N ASN A 159 -14.50 -11.96 4.31
CA ASN A 159 -14.35 -11.08 5.47
C ASN A 159 -13.02 -10.33 5.34
N TYR A 160 -13.00 -9.31 4.50
CA TYR A 160 -11.82 -8.49 4.27
C TYR A 160 -11.74 -7.34 5.28
N PRO A 161 -10.55 -7.04 5.84
CA PRO A 161 -10.37 -5.88 6.71
C PRO A 161 -10.78 -4.57 6.01
N SER A 162 -11.52 -3.71 6.71
CA SER A 162 -12.00 -2.43 6.22
C SER A 162 -11.39 -1.26 7.01
N GLY A 163 -11.61 -0.04 6.51
CA GLY A 163 -11.08 1.17 7.12
C GLY A 163 -9.73 1.61 6.54
N PRO A 164 -9.25 2.81 6.94
CA PRO A 164 -8.14 3.47 6.27
C PRO A 164 -6.82 2.69 6.36
N ASP A 165 -6.55 2.02 7.47
CA ASP A 165 -5.31 1.26 7.64
C ASP A 165 -5.29 -0.02 6.79
N ALA A 166 -6.43 -0.71 6.71
CA ALA A 166 -6.59 -1.86 5.84
C ALA A 166 -6.49 -1.49 4.35
N ALA A 167 -7.09 -0.36 3.96
CA ALA A 167 -6.97 0.16 2.61
C ALA A 167 -5.52 0.48 2.25
N ARG A 168 -4.79 1.17 3.15
CA ARG A 168 -3.36 1.45 2.97
C ARG A 168 -2.52 0.18 2.82
N ASP A 169 -2.86 -0.88 3.56
CA ASP A 169 -2.17 -2.17 3.46
C ASP A 169 -2.44 -2.89 2.14
N ALA A 170 -3.68 -2.85 1.66
CA ALA A 170 -4.04 -3.42 0.37
C ALA A 170 -3.33 -2.69 -0.78
N ILE A 171 -3.26 -1.35 -0.71
CA ILE A 171 -2.53 -0.52 -1.68
C ILE A 171 -1.04 -0.87 -1.68
N ASN A 172 -0.42 -0.99 -0.51
CA ASN A 172 0.99 -1.40 -0.42
C ASN A 172 1.24 -2.79 -1.01
N GLN A 173 0.38 -3.77 -0.71
CA GLN A 173 0.49 -5.11 -1.28
C GLN A 173 0.26 -5.12 -2.80
N ALA A 174 -0.65 -4.29 -3.32
CA ALA A 174 -0.84 -4.15 -4.76
C ALA A 174 0.43 -3.57 -5.42
N LEU A 175 1.03 -2.54 -4.83
CA LEU A 175 2.29 -1.97 -5.30
C LEU A 175 3.42 -3.00 -5.29
N ASP A 176 3.46 -3.90 -4.29
CA ASP A 176 4.42 -5.01 -4.26
C ASP A 176 4.20 -5.96 -5.45
N GLN A 177 2.95 -6.33 -5.75
CA GLN A 177 2.61 -7.21 -6.87
C GLN A 177 2.95 -6.58 -8.22
N LEU A 178 2.72 -5.28 -8.34
CA LEU A 178 3.12 -4.49 -9.50
C LEU A 178 4.64 -4.30 -9.57
N GLY A 179 5.41 -4.58 -8.51
CA GLY A 179 6.87 -4.36 -8.49
C GLY A 179 7.26 -2.88 -8.38
N ILE A 180 6.43 -2.03 -7.78
CA ILE A 180 6.72 -0.61 -7.53
C ILE A 180 7.36 -0.49 -6.14
N THR A 181 8.69 -0.41 -6.11
CA THR A 181 9.48 -0.41 -4.87
C THR A 181 10.02 0.97 -4.47
N ASP A 182 10.07 1.93 -5.40
CA ASP A 182 10.57 3.27 -5.11
C ASP A 182 9.69 3.97 -4.06
N PRO A 183 10.25 4.46 -2.93
CA PRO A 183 9.46 5.03 -1.85
C PRO A 183 8.64 6.26 -2.25
N VAL A 184 9.16 7.11 -3.15
CA VAL A 184 8.47 8.32 -3.61
C VAL A 184 7.29 7.93 -4.50
N ALA A 185 7.51 7.01 -5.45
CA ALA A 185 6.45 6.48 -6.30
C ALA A 185 5.33 5.84 -5.47
N ARG A 186 5.69 5.02 -4.48
CA ARG A 186 4.71 4.39 -3.58
C ARG A 186 3.89 5.42 -2.83
N GLN A 187 4.52 6.51 -2.37
CA GLN A 187 3.81 7.57 -1.67
C GLN A 187 2.78 8.27 -2.57
N HIS A 188 3.14 8.60 -3.82
CA HIS A 188 2.18 9.18 -4.78
C HIS A 188 0.95 8.28 -5.01
N TRP A 189 1.17 6.98 -5.21
CA TRP A 189 0.09 6.02 -5.37
C TRP A 189 -0.77 5.90 -4.10
N ILE A 190 -0.15 5.86 -2.91
CA ILE A 190 -0.87 5.78 -1.63
C ILE A 190 -1.77 7.00 -1.45
N ASP A 191 -1.27 8.22 -1.67
CA ASP A 191 -2.06 9.44 -1.45
C ASP A 191 -3.28 9.51 -2.39
N GLY A 192 -3.11 9.15 -3.66
CA GLY A 192 -4.20 9.11 -4.62
C GLY A 192 -5.22 8.00 -4.33
N TYR A 193 -4.75 6.77 -4.09
CA TYR A 193 -5.64 5.63 -3.87
C TYR A 193 -6.33 5.64 -2.51
N MET A 194 -5.74 6.26 -1.49
CA MET A 194 -6.45 6.51 -0.23
C MET A 194 -7.62 7.48 -0.46
N THR A 195 -7.42 8.52 -1.27
CA THR A 195 -8.50 9.46 -1.64
C THR A 195 -9.60 8.77 -2.44
N MET A 196 -9.23 7.95 -3.43
CA MET A 196 -10.20 7.16 -4.19
C MET A 196 -10.96 6.19 -3.28
N ALA A 197 -10.27 5.33 -2.51
CA ALA A 197 -10.92 4.34 -1.66
C ALA A 197 -11.90 4.96 -0.65
N LEU A 198 -11.60 6.15 -0.12
CA LEU A 198 -12.53 6.90 0.72
C LEU A 198 -13.81 7.25 -0.03
N ARG A 199 -13.69 7.82 -1.23
CA ARG A 199 -14.82 8.30 -2.04
C ARG A 199 -15.66 7.16 -2.62
N GLU A 200 -14.99 6.10 -3.06
CA GLU A 200 -15.57 4.99 -3.79
C GLU A 200 -16.30 4.01 -2.86
N SER A 201 -15.76 3.77 -1.67
CA SER A 201 -16.28 2.71 -0.79
C SER A 201 -16.29 3.04 0.70
N SER A 202 -15.85 4.25 1.10
CA SER A 202 -15.55 4.54 2.51
C SER A 202 -14.60 3.50 3.13
N TYR A 203 -13.63 3.04 2.33
CA TYR A 203 -12.68 1.97 2.68
C TYR A 203 -13.30 0.60 2.96
N ASN A 204 -14.45 0.29 2.35
CA ASN A 204 -15.12 -1.00 2.51
C ASN A 204 -14.86 -1.92 1.30
N PRO A 205 -14.05 -2.99 1.44
CA PRO A 205 -13.82 -3.94 0.36
C PRO A 205 -15.07 -4.71 -0.07
N ALA A 206 -16.14 -4.76 0.72
CA ALA A 206 -17.38 -5.44 0.37
C ALA A 206 -18.42 -4.52 -0.31
N ALA A 207 -18.05 -3.28 -0.64
CA ALA A 207 -18.95 -2.30 -1.24
C ALA A 207 -19.37 -2.70 -2.66
N VAL A 208 -20.64 -2.44 -3.00
CA VAL A 208 -21.22 -2.62 -4.33
C VAL A 208 -22.06 -1.40 -4.67
N ASN A 209 -21.93 -0.91 -5.90
CA ASN A 209 -22.83 0.08 -6.46
C ASN A 209 -23.77 -0.59 -7.47
N ASP A 210 -25.07 -0.59 -7.17
CA ASP A 210 -26.11 -1.27 -7.93
C ASP A 210 -27.17 -0.33 -8.53
N TRP A 211 -26.96 0.97 -8.49
CA TRP A 211 -27.97 1.96 -8.92
C TRP A 211 -27.50 2.85 -10.09
N ASP A 212 -26.22 2.84 -10.42
CA ASP A 212 -25.62 3.68 -11.46
C ASP A 212 -25.94 3.20 -12.89
N ILE A 213 -25.24 3.77 -13.88
CA ILE A 213 -25.41 3.35 -15.28
C ILE A 213 -24.84 1.93 -15.54
N ASN A 214 -23.84 1.49 -14.76
CA ASN A 214 -23.23 0.18 -14.93
C ASN A 214 -24.13 -0.95 -14.41
N SER A 215 -25.03 -0.65 -13.47
CA SER A 215 -26.04 -1.62 -13.01
C SER A 215 -27.21 -1.86 -13.97
N LYS A 216 -27.29 -1.08 -15.06
CA LYS A 216 -28.40 -1.12 -16.03
C LYS A 216 -28.01 -1.80 -17.35
N PRO A 217 -28.96 -2.40 -18.08
CA PRO A 217 -28.72 -2.82 -19.46
C PRO A 217 -28.27 -1.65 -20.34
N PRO A 218 -27.38 -1.87 -21.32
CA PRO A 218 -26.78 -3.15 -21.71
C PRO A 218 -25.53 -3.55 -20.90
N LYS A 219 -25.10 -2.73 -19.94
CA LYS A 219 -23.87 -2.96 -19.16
C LYS A 219 -24.01 -4.08 -18.14
N SER A 220 -25.23 -4.24 -17.60
CA SER A 220 -25.62 -5.34 -16.74
C SER A 220 -26.78 -6.09 -17.39
N THR A 221 -26.61 -7.39 -17.62
CA THR A 221 -27.56 -8.25 -18.35
C THR A 221 -27.94 -9.51 -17.58
N TYR A 222 -27.16 -9.90 -16.56
CA TYR A 222 -27.47 -11.03 -15.70
C TYR A 222 -26.94 -10.82 -14.27
N ILE A 223 -27.46 -11.59 -13.33
CA ILE A 223 -27.05 -11.58 -11.92
C ILE A 223 -25.90 -12.58 -11.71
N VAL A 224 -24.88 -12.20 -10.94
CA VAL A 224 -23.74 -13.06 -10.58
C VAL A 224 -23.87 -13.59 -9.14
N ALA A 225 -22.87 -14.36 -8.70
CA ALA A 225 -22.93 -15.12 -7.44
C ALA A 225 -23.14 -14.27 -6.17
N ASP A 226 -22.84 -12.97 -6.20
CA ASP A 226 -23.07 -12.06 -5.08
C ASP A 226 -24.48 -11.46 -5.02
N GLY A 227 -25.35 -11.81 -5.98
CA GLY A 227 -26.72 -11.32 -6.06
C GLY A 227 -26.90 -10.00 -6.82
N TYR A 228 -25.84 -9.41 -7.37
CA TYR A 228 -25.90 -8.16 -8.14
C TYR A 228 -25.64 -8.36 -9.63
N GLY A 229 -25.95 -7.33 -10.42
CA GLY A 229 -25.69 -7.29 -11.86
C GLY A 229 -24.23 -7.49 -12.23
N ASN A 230 -23.94 -8.20 -13.32
CA ASN A 230 -22.59 -8.44 -13.83
C ASN A 230 -21.85 -7.15 -14.26
N GLY A 231 -22.56 -6.02 -14.39
CA GLY A 231 -21.98 -4.71 -14.65
C GLY A 231 -21.67 -3.85 -13.42
N CYS A 232 -22.22 -4.18 -12.24
CA CYS A 232 -22.08 -3.34 -11.03
C CYS A 232 -20.61 -3.18 -10.60
N SER A 233 -20.21 -1.99 -10.16
CA SER A 233 -18.87 -1.80 -9.58
C SER A 233 -18.77 -2.36 -8.17
N ARG A 234 -17.61 -2.90 -7.82
CA ARG A 234 -17.37 -3.64 -6.58
C ARG A 234 -16.01 -3.34 -5.97
N GLY A 235 -15.91 -3.55 -4.67
CA GLY A 235 -14.64 -3.56 -3.97
C GLY A 235 -14.16 -2.18 -3.53
N LEU A 236 -12.95 -2.18 -2.99
CA LEU A 236 -12.33 -1.04 -2.31
C LEU A 236 -12.26 0.23 -3.19
N VAL A 237 -12.01 0.06 -4.49
CA VAL A 237 -11.94 1.17 -5.47
C VAL A 237 -12.96 1.02 -6.61
N GLN A 238 -14.07 0.32 -6.35
CA GLN A 238 -15.22 0.23 -7.26
C GLN A 238 -14.86 -0.18 -8.70
N CYS A 239 -14.08 -1.24 -8.87
CA CYS A 239 -13.83 -1.82 -10.19
C CYS A 239 -15.08 -2.51 -10.75
N VAL A 240 -15.34 -2.29 -12.04
CA VAL A 240 -16.32 -3.07 -12.82
C VAL A 240 -15.71 -4.43 -13.20
N PRO A 241 -16.46 -5.55 -13.20
CA PRO A 241 -15.90 -6.88 -13.47
C PRO A 241 -15.18 -7.03 -14.81
N GLY A 242 -15.70 -6.42 -15.88
CA GLY A 242 -15.01 -6.41 -17.18
C GLY A 242 -13.65 -5.71 -17.13
N THR A 243 -13.54 -4.62 -16.37
CA THR A 243 -12.27 -3.92 -16.14
C THR A 243 -11.33 -4.77 -15.28
N PHE A 244 -11.83 -5.34 -14.19
CA PHE A 244 -11.04 -6.23 -13.32
C PHE A 244 -10.46 -7.40 -14.11
N ALA A 245 -11.27 -8.06 -14.94
CA ALA A 245 -10.84 -9.18 -15.78
C ALA A 245 -9.76 -8.75 -16.80
N ARG A 246 -9.97 -7.63 -17.50
CA ARG A 246 -9.05 -7.14 -18.53
C ARG A 246 -7.69 -6.69 -17.97
N TYR A 247 -7.68 -6.08 -16.79
CA TYR A 247 -6.48 -5.49 -16.17
C TYR A 247 -5.95 -6.28 -14.99
N HIS A 248 -6.37 -7.55 -14.85
CA HIS A 248 -5.96 -8.41 -13.75
C HIS A 248 -4.43 -8.46 -13.61
N GLN A 249 -3.97 -8.47 -12.37
CA GLN A 249 -2.55 -8.56 -12.03
C GLN A 249 -2.19 -10.01 -11.69
N PRO A 250 -1.31 -10.67 -12.46
CA PRO A 250 -0.80 -11.99 -12.12
C PRO A 250 -0.29 -12.07 -10.68
N GLY A 251 -0.57 -13.18 -10.01
CA GLY A 251 -0.18 -13.38 -8.61
C GLY A 251 -1.11 -12.72 -7.58
N THR A 252 -2.24 -12.14 -8.02
CA THR A 252 -3.35 -11.71 -7.16
C THR A 252 -4.58 -12.62 -7.33
N SER A 253 -5.54 -12.51 -6.41
CA SER A 253 -6.79 -13.30 -6.45
C SER A 253 -7.62 -12.99 -7.70
N ASN A 254 -8.43 -13.93 -8.16
CA ASN A 254 -9.47 -13.68 -9.17
C ASN A 254 -10.76 -13.11 -8.56
N ASN A 255 -10.81 -12.96 -7.23
CA ASN A 255 -11.95 -12.39 -6.53
C ASN A 255 -11.93 -10.87 -6.60
N ILE A 256 -12.97 -10.26 -7.16
CA ILE A 256 -13.05 -8.80 -7.30
C ILE A 256 -13.15 -8.05 -5.97
N TYR A 257 -13.62 -8.74 -4.90
CA TYR A 257 -13.67 -8.18 -3.55
C TYR A 257 -12.34 -8.28 -2.79
N ASP A 258 -11.36 -9.04 -3.30
CA ASP A 258 -10.02 -9.05 -2.72
C ASP A 258 -9.40 -7.65 -2.91
N PRO A 259 -9.10 -6.92 -1.82
CA PRO A 259 -8.73 -5.52 -1.91
C PRO A 259 -7.37 -5.32 -2.61
N VAL A 260 -6.48 -6.32 -2.57
CA VAL A 260 -5.19 -6.26 -3.27
C VAL A 260 -5.39 -6.42 -4.77
N ALA A 261 -6.16 -7.42 -5.20
CA ALA A 261 -6.48 -7.64 -6.61
C ALA A 261 -7.29 -6.48 -7.20
N ASN A 262 -8.27 -5.96 -6.46
CA ASN A 262 -9.11 -4.83 -6.86
C ASN A 262 -8.28 -3.57 -7.13
N VAL A 263 -7.37 -3.23 -6.21
CA VAL A 263 -6.47 -2.08 -6.36
C VAL A 263 -5.46 -2.31 -7.49
N ALA A 264 -4.85 -3.49 -7.58
CA ALA A 264 -3.86 -3.80 -8.61
C ALA A 264 -4.46 -3.70 -10.02
N ALA A 265 -5.66 -4.23 -10.23
CA ALA A 265 -6.37 -4.12 -11.51
C ALA A 265 -6.74 -2.67 -11.84
N SER A 266 -7.16 -1.89 -10.83
CA SER A 266 -7.42 -0.45 -10.99
C SER A 266 -6.16 0.32 -11.40
N MET A 267 -5.01 0.05 -10.78
CA MET A 267 -3.73 0.70 -11.12
C MET A 267 -3.33 0.41 -12.57
N ASN A 268 -3.45 -0.85 -12.99
CA ASN A 268 -3.22 -1.26 -14.37
C ASN A 268 -4.17 -0.54 -15.35
N TYR A 269 -5.46 -0.44 -14.98
CA TYR A 269 -6.46 0.29 -15.77
C TYR A 269 -6.11 1.77 -15.93
N VAL A 270 -5.74 2.48 -14.85
CA VAL A 270 -5.46 3.92 -14.96
C VAL A 270 -4.14 4.24 -15.66
N MET A 271 -3.14 3.35 -15.56
CA MET A 271 -1.91 3.46 -16.34
C MET A 271 -2.20 3.27 -17.84
N ASP A 272 -3.02 2.30 -18.23
CA ASP A 272 -3.33 2.03 -19.65
C ASP A 272 -4.30 3.06 -20.26
N GLN A 273 -5.41 3.36 -19.58
CA GLN A 273 -6.52 4.13 -20.15
C GLN A 273 -6.35 5.64 -20.04
N TYR A 274 -5.69 6.10 -18.97
CA TYR A 274 -5.46 7.54 -18.73
C TYR A 274 -3.98 7.91 -18.84
N GLY A 275 -3.11 6.94 -19.12
CA GLY A 275 -1.67 7.17 -19.27
C GLY A 275 -1.00 7.62 -17.97
N VAL A 276 -1.52 7.25 -16.80
CA VAL A 276 -0.91 7.58 -15.51
C VAL A 276 0.52 7.02 -15.48
N SER A 277 1.47 7.85 -15.06
CA SER A 277 2.87 7.48 -14.97
C SER A 277 3.05 6.38 -13.92
N ARG A 278 3.97 5.46 -14.18
CA ARG A 278 4.22 4.31 -13.28
C ARG A 278 4.68 4.74 -11.88
N ASP A 279 5.29 5.91 -11.76
CA ASP A 279 5.66 6.52 -10.49
C ASP A 279 4.49 7.24 -9.76
N GLY A 280 3.29 7.23 -10.34
CA GLY A 280 2.08 7.82 -9.77
C GLY A 280 2.08 9.35 -9.66
N SER A 281 3.13 10.03 -10.12
CA SER A 281 3.33 11.48 -9.90
C SER A 281 2.24 12.37 -10.52
N ASP A 282 1.59 11.89 -11.57
CA ASP A 282 0.54 12.59 -12.32
C ASP A 282 -0.87 12.04 -12.05
N LEU A 283 -1.02 11.10 -11.11
CA LEU A 283 -2.29 10.43 -10.83
C LEU A 283 -3.41 11.43 -10.48
N ALA A 284 -3.16 12.35 -9.55
CA ALA A 284 -4.15 13.34 -9.13
C ALA A 284 -4.48 14.38 -10.22
N ALA A 285 -3.59 14.58 -11.19
CA ALA A 285 -3.84 15.46 -12.33
C ALA A 285 -4.73 14.79 -13.39
N LYS A 286 -4.56 13.47 -13.57
CA LYS A 286 -5.26 12.68 -14.60
C LYS A 286 -6.56 12.05 -14.13
N ILE A 287 -6.67 11.76 -12.83
CA ILE A 287 -7.82 11.09 -12.20
C ILE A 287 -8.40 12.02 -11.12
N PRO A 288 -9.51 12.74 -11.41
CA PRO A 288 -10.14 13.66 -10.45
C PRO A 288 -10.52 12.99 -9.11
N GLN A 289 -10.92 11.73 -9.14
CA GLN A 289 -11.27 10.94 -7.96
C GLN A 289 -10.07 10.76 -7.01
N ALA A 290 -8.85 10.75 -7.53
CA ALA A 290 -7.61 10.67 -6.75
C ALA A 290 -7.14 12.04 -6.21
N ASN A 291 -7.74 13.15 -6.66
CA ASN A 291 -7.36 14.49 -6.24
C ASN A 291 -8.17 14.94 -5.01
N PRO A 292 -7.54 15.17 -3.84
CA PRO A 292 -8.26 15.61 -2.64
C PRO A 292 -8.83 17.02 -2.77
N GLY A 293 -8.25 17.87 -3.62
CA GLY A 293 -8.71 19.24 -3.89
C GLY A 293 -9.86 19.33 -4.91
N SER A 294 -10.13 18.27 -5.67
CA SER A 294 -11.30 18.19 -6.55
C SER A 294 -12.55 17.84 -5.75
N LYS A 295 -13.72 18.38 -6.14
CA LYS A 295 -15.00 17.92 -5.56
C LYS A 295 -15.16 16.43 -5.86
N PRO A 296 -15.75 15.63 -4.93
CA PRO A 296 -16.14 14.27 -5.24
C PRO A 296 -17.06 14.30 -6.46
N GLN A 297 -16.65 13.69 -7.56
CA GLN A 297 -17.56 13.40 -8.66
C GLN A 297 -18.28 12.12 -8.25
N GLY A 298 -19.52 12.28 -7.77
CA GLY A 298 -20.43 11.15 -7.62
C GLY A 298 -20.77 10.55 -8.99
N TYR A 299 -21.05 9.25 -8.99
CA TYR A 299 -21.59 8.55 -10.15
C TYR A 299 -22.96 9.08 -10.57
#